data_AF-A0A8T5M882-F1
#
_entry.id   AF-A0A8T5M882-F1
#
_cell.length_a   1.000
_cell.length_b   1.000
_cell.length_c   1.000
_cell.angle_alpha   90.00
_cell.angle_beta   90.00
_cell.angle_gamma   90.00
#
_symmetry.space_group_name_H-M   'P 1'
#
loop_
_entity.id
_entity.type
_entity.pdbx_description
1 polymer ?
#
loop_
_entity_poly.entity_id
_entity_poly.type
_entity_poly.pdbx_seq_one_letter_code
_entity_poly.pdbx_strand_id
1 'polypeptide(L)'
;MRKKFIVLSLVLVVSLLISLACIVIINKNTSTSPPTTEILEVCKSVVNNGPGINVLFFSDENTAQKYSDYFLSIAPFNNHKEKFNFFYIDKDAYEVQCELYRGFALYCYSKELIKKAASCPYDYIAVLEEQPRSIRSSAFKGVMSLNLKHPLSVLAHEFGHVFDNFAEEYPAENARIPRGAENCQKNCEFNKFPGEFDCHQGCTKESYDREFEKGFMRDLGATRYGPYDELLLEEETMEQYEEKSQNTITGSAIAEIEIACSQQEYILIEGIYEKNNIEITSKELLPGCAPRGKRDGSLYYTVLNENQEVLDTNSFYPEQIFITDFTESGEISSPPEENTQENFIITTPATGQEETLEISDETGEVIEEINLQDAGARPCKI
;
A
#
# COMPACT_ATOMS: atom_id res chain seq x y z
N MET A 1 12.38 18.81 -70.00
CA MET A 1 11.68 17.70 -69.31
C MET A 1 12.61 16.81 -68.50
N ARG A 2 13.73 16.29 -69.05
CA ARG A 2 14.68 15.41 -68.34
C ARG A 2 15.16 15.91 -66.96
N LYS A 3 15.55 17.18 -66.82
CA LYS A 3 16.01 17.74 -65.53
C LYS A 3 14.92 17.77 -64.45
N LYS A 4 13.67 18.05 -64.81
CA LYS A 4 12.54 18.05 -63.86
C LYS A 4 12.21 16.64 -63.36
N PHE A 5 12.35 15.64 -64.23
CA PHE A 5 12.16 14.23 -63.86
C PHE A 5 13.23 13.74 -62.87
N ILE A 6 14.49 14.12 -63.10
CA ILE A 6 15.60 13.76 -62.20
C ILE A 6 15.42 14.37 -60.81
N VAL A 7 15.01 15.64 -60.72
CA VAL A 7 14.76 16.30 -59.43
C VAL A 7 13.59 15.66 -58.69
N LEU A 8 12.50 15.33 -59.40
CA LEU A 8 11.34 14.67 -58.80
C LEU A 8 11.69 13.28 -58.25
N SER A 9 12.46 12.49 -59.00
CA SER A 9 12.95 11.18 -58.54
C SER A 9 13.84 11.31 -57.31
N LEU A 10 14.70 12.33 -57.24
CA LEU A 10 15.58 12.55 -56.10
C LEU A 10 14.78 12.89 -54.82
N VAL A 11 13.77 13.75 -54.93
CA VAL A 11 12.89 14.13 -53.80
C VAL A 11 12.13 12.92 -53.27
N LEU A 12 11.62 12.06 -54.16
CA LEU A 12 10.93 10.82 -53.78
C LEU A 12 11.84 9.85 -53.02
N VAL A 13 13.09 9.69 -53.47
CA VAL A 13 14.07 8.82 -52.81
C VAL A 13 14.45 9.37 -51.43
N VAL A 14 14.68 10.69 -51.32
CA VAL A 14 14.99 11.32 -50.03
C VAL A 14 13.81 11.22 -49.05
N SER A 15 12.58 11.46 -49.53
CA SER A 15 11.38 11.29 -48.70
C SER A 15 11.25 9.85 -48.19
N LEU A 16 11.45 8.85 -49.06
CA LEU A 16 11.38 7.44 -48.70
C LEU A 16 12.44 7.08 -47.64
N LEU A 17 13.66 7.60 -47.79
CA LEU A 17 14.74 7.38 -46.83
C LEU A 17 14.45 8.02 -45.46
N ILE A 18 13.85 9.21 -45.44
CA ILE A 18 13.41 9.87 -44.20
C ILE A 18 12.29 9.06 -43.52
N SER A 19 11.29 8.59 -44.28
CA SER A 19 10.23 7.72 -43.74
C SER A 19 10.80 6.45 -43.11
N LEU A 20 11.73 5.78 -43.80
CA LEU A 20 12.40 4.58 -43.27
C LEU A 20 13.23 4.88 -42.03
N ALA A 21 13.96 6.00 -42.01
CA ALA A 21 14.72 6.42 -40.84
C ALA A 21 13.81 6.71 -39.63
N CYS A 22 12.68 7.39 -39.84
CA CYS A 22 11.69 7.63 -38.79
C CYS A 22 11.11 6.32 -38.26
N ILE A 23 10.75 5.36 -39.13
CA ILE A 23 10.25 4.04 -38.69
C ILE A 23 11.30 3.30 -37.87
N VAL A 24 12.58 3.32 -38.29
CA VAL A 24 13.66 2.67 -37.55
C VAL A 24 13.92 3.36 -36.20
N ILE A 25 13.82 4.68 -36.11
CA ILE A 25 14.00 5.43 -34.86
C ILE A 25 12.83 5.17 -33.90
N ILE A 26 11.59 5.17 -34.41
CA ILE A 26 10.38 4.86 -33.63
C ILE A 26 10.46 3.42 -33.11
N ASN A 27 10.85 2.46 -33.95
CA ASN A 27 10.96 1.05 -33.56
C ASN A 27 12.20 0.73 -32.70
N LYS A 28 13.25 1.56 -32.75
CA LYS A 28 14.42 1.39 -31.85
C LYS A 28 14.12 1.80 -30.41
N ASN A 29 13.15 2.69 -30.21
CA ASN A 29 12.73 3.09 -28.86
C ASN A 29 11.70 2.12 -28.27
N THR A 30 11.05 1.30 -29.09
CA THR A 30 10.34 0.10 -28.61
C THR A 30 11.34 -1.04 -28.45
N SER A 31 12.22 -0.94 -27.45
CA SER A 31 13.05 -2.07 -27.05
C SER A 31 12.14 -3.15 -26.46
N THR A 32 11.66 -4.06 -27.31
CA THR A 32 11.02 -5.33 -26.92
C THR A 32 12.09 -6.28 -26.37
N SER A 33 12.88 -5.82 -25.41
CA SER A 33 13.70 -6.71 -24.61
C SER A 33 12.72 -7.64 -23.91
N PRO A 34 12.88 -8.98 -24.01
CA PRO A 34 12.07 -9.87 -23.19
C PRO A 34 12.24 -9.40 -21.74
N PRO A 35 11.15 -9.30 -20.96
CA PRO A 35 11.23 -8.87 -19.57
C PRO A 35 12.30 -9.75 -18.92
N THR A 36 13.36 -9.11 -18.41
CA THR A 36 14.29 -9.79 -17.51
C THR A 36 13.41 -10.43 -16.46
N THR A 37 13.43 -11.75 -16.40
CA THR A 37 12.66 -12.52 -15.44
C THR A 37 13.20 -12.11 -14.08
N GLU A 38 12.56 -11.12 -13.44
CA GLU A 38 12.92 -10.72 -12.09
C GLU A 38 12.74 -11.94 -11.22
N ILE A 39 13.85 -12.39 -10.64
CA ILE A 39 13.84 -13.53 -9.72
C ILE A 39 13.17 -13.02 -8.45
N LEU A 40 11.99 -13.56 -8.16
CA LEU A 40 11.31 -13.33 -6.88
C LEU A 40 12.20 -13.79 -5.73
N GLU A 41 12.10 -13.09 -4.62
CA GLU A 41 12.81 -13.44 -3.39
C GLU A 41 12.26 -14.74 -2.78
N VAL A 42 13.07 -15.37 -1.94
CA VAL A 42 12.62 -16.56 -1.20
C VAL A 42 11.67 -16.13 -0.10
N CYS A 43 10.38 -16.32 -0.33
CA CYS A 43 9.34 -16.14 0.68
C CYS A 43 9.37 -17.28 1.71
N LYS A 44 9.36 -16.94 2.99
CA LYS A 44 9.31 -17.92 4.09
C LYS A 44 8.12 -17.60 5.00
N SER A 45 7.50 -18.61 5.60
CA SER A 45 6.40 -18.42 6.55
C SER A 45 6.88 -18.56 8.00
N VAL A 46 6.32 -17.71 8.87
CA VAL A 46 6.35 -17.86 10.33
C VAL A 46 5.11 -18.65 10.77
N VAL A 47 3.94 -18.21 10.31
CA VAL A 47 2.64 -18.88 10.51
C VAL A 47 1.83 -18.76 9.21
N ASN A 48 1.20 -19.85 8.78
CA ASN A 48 0.28 -19.85 7.64
C ASN A 48 -0.95 -20.71 7.99
N ASN A 49 -2.06 -20.06 8.25
CA ASN A 49 -3.35 -20.64 8.61
C ASN A 49 -4.28 -20.83 7.39
N GLY A 50 -3.81 -20.57 6.17
CA GLY A 50 -4.62 -20.64 4.94
C GLY A 50 -5.21 -19.28 4.55
N PRO A 51 -6.50 -19.19 4.18
CA PRO A 51 -7.14 -17.90 3.94
C PRO A 51 -7.01 -17.01 5.18
N GLY A 52 -6.46 -15.82 5.03
CA GLY A 52 -6.22 -14.92 6.16
C GLY A 52 -5.52 -13.63 5.73
N ILE A 53 -5.45 -12.70 6.67
CA ILE A 53 -4.76 -11.42 6.56
C ILE A 53 -3.25 -11.69 6.64
N ASN A 54 -2.53 -11.28 5.61
CA ASN A 54 -1.11 -11.59 5.42
C ASN A 54 -0.26 -10.39 5.83
N VAL A 55 0.61 -10.56 6.82
CA VAL A 55 1.59 -9.57 7.22
C VAL A 55 2.98 -10.07 6.81
N LEU A 56 3.67 -9.29 5.97
CA LEU A 56 5.00 -9.61 5.48
C LEU A 56 6.06 -8.79 6.21
N PHE A 57 7.01 -9.47 6.85
CA PHE A 57 8.17 -8.85 7.48
C PHE A 57 9.41 -8.86 6.58
N PHE A 58 10.08 -7.72 6.43
CA PHE A 58 11.45 -7.67 5.92
C PHE A 58 12.41 -7.70 7.11
N SER A 59 12.74 -8.90 7.56
CA SER A 59 13.61 -9.17 8.72
C SER A 59 14.17 -10.59 8.70
N ASP A 60 15.07 -10.90 9.63
CA ASP A 60 15.42 -12.28 9.92
C ASP A 60 14.24 -13.03 10.59
N GLU A 61 14.34 -14.37 10.60
CA GLU A 61 13.33 -15.28 11.14
C GLU A 61 12.99 -15.02 12.62
N ASN A 62 14.01 -14.83 13.47
CA ASN A 62 13.80 -14.66 14.91
C ASN A 62 13.08 -13.33 15.19
N THR A 63 13.45 -12.28 14.46
CA THR A 63 12.79 -10.99 14.53
C THR A 63 11.33 -11.09 14.06
N ALA A 64 11.08 -11.72 12.91
CA ALA A 64 9.73 -11.92 12.39
C ALA A 64 8.86 -12.71 13.38
N GLN A 65 9.38 -13.80 13.94
CA GLN A 65 8.69 -14.59 14.97
C GLN A 65 8.36 -13.75 16.19
N LYS A 66 9.33 -13.00 16.75
CA LYS A 66 9.14 -12.16 17.93
C LYS A 66 8.02 -11.12 17.74
N TYR A 67 7.97 -10.46 16.58
CA TYR A 67 6.95 -9.45 16.29
C TYR A 67 5.58 -10.10 16.03
N SER A 68 5.55 -11.25 15.34
CA SER A 68 4.33 -12.05 15.14
C SER A 68 3.73 -12.52 16.47
N ASP A 69 4.56 -13.07 17.37
CA ASP A 69 4.12 -13.54 18.69
C ASP A 69 3.55 -12.41 19.54
N TYR A 70 4.19 -11.24 19.50
CA TYR A 70 3.70 -10.06 20.19
C TYR A 70 2.35 -9.59 19.62
N PHE A 71 2.23 -9.49 18.30
CA PHE A 71 0.99 -9.12 17.62
C PHE A 71 -0.16 -10.08 17.98
N LEU A 72 0.09 -11.39 17.98
CA LEU A 72 -0.90 -12.39 18.35
C LEU A 72 -1.16 -12.48 19.87
N SER A 73 -0.49 -11.66 20.69
CA SER A 73 -0.71 -11.60 22.14
C SER A 73 -1.63 -10.45 22.57
N ILE A 74 -1.78 -9.42 21.72
CA ILE A 74 -2.59 -8.23 22.00
C ILE A 74 -4.04 -8.42 21.52
N ALA A 75 -4.98 -7.77 22.20
CA ALA A 75 -6.38 -7.73 21.76
C ALA A 75 -6.55 -6.74 20.59
N PRO A 76 -7.51 -6.98 19.67
CA PRO A 76 -8.39 -8.15 19.61
C PRO A 76 -7.75 -9.38 18.93
N PHE A 77 -6.57 -9.23 18.33
CA PHE A 77 -5.95 -10.25 17.47
C PHE A 77 -5.66 -11.58 18.18
N ASN A 78 -5.44 -11.54 19.51
CA ASN A 78 -5.20 -12.73 20.31
C ASN A 78 -6.37 -13.74 20.34
N ASN A 79 -7.60 -13.29 20.05
CA ASN A 79 -8.80 -14.12 19.94
C ASN A 79 -9.07 -14.59 18.51
N HIS A 80 -8.29 -14.10 17.53
CA HIS A 80 -8.51 -14.28 16.09
C HIS A 80 -7.22 -14.73 15.37
N LYS A 81 -6.36 -15.47 16.07
CA LYS A 81 -5.00 -15.81 15.59
C LYS A 81 -5.02 -16.59 14.28
N GLU A 82 -6.04 -17.43 14.10
CA GLU A 82 -6.25 -18.25 12.91
C GLU A 82 -6.54 -17.44 11.65
N LYS A 83 -6.85 -16.14 11.78
CA LYS A 83 -7.16 -15.25 10.65
C LYS A 83 -5.95 -14.53 10.11
N PHE A 84 -4.80 -14.66 10.75
CA PHE A 84 -3.57 -13.99 10.33
C PHE A 84 -2.52 -14.99 9.85
N ASN A 85 -1.78 -14.59 8.83
CA ASN A 85 -0.61 -15.25 8.30
C ASN A 85 0.57 -14.30 8.41
N PHE A 86 1.74 -14.84 8.75
CA PHE A 86 2.97 -14.07 8.88
C PHE A 86 4.04 -14.67 7.99
N PHE A 87 4.59 -13.86 7.12
CA PHE A 87 5.66 -14.21 6.19
C PHE A 87 6.88 -13.34 6.45
N TYR A 88 8.03 -13.77 5.96
CA TYR A 88 9.22 -12.94 5.95
C TYR A 88 10.09 -13.14 4.72
N ILE A 89 10.79 -12.07 4.35
CA ILE A 89 11.92 -12.09 3.41
C ILE A 89 13.16 -11.70 4.19
N ASP A 90 14.18 -12.57 4.09
CA ASP A 90 15.43 -12.42 4.81
C ASP A 90 16.19 -11.17 4.36
N LYS A 91 16.82 -10.46 5.31
CA LYS A 91 17.64 -9.28 4.99
C LYS A 91 18.86 -9.64 4.13
N ASP A 92 19.36 -10.87 4.28
CA ASP A 92 20.45 -11.37 3.44
C ASP A 92 20.03 -11.60 1.98
N ALA A 93 18.73 -11.78 1.73
CA ALA A 93 18.18 -11.90 0.37
C ALA A 93 17.90 -10.51 -0.24
N TYR A 94 17.32 -9.61 0.56
CA TYR A 94 17.03 -8.25 0.12
C TYR A 94 17.13 -7.24 1.28
N GLU A 95 18.05 -6.29 1.13
CA GLU A 95 18.20 -5.17 2.05
C GLU A 95 17.37 -3.98 1.57
N VAL A 96 16.24 -3.75 2.25
CA VAL A 96 15.34 -2.62 1.96
C VAL A 96 16.09 -1.30 2.14
N GLN A 97 16.02 -0.44 1.14
CA GLN A 97 16.55 0.92 1.22
C GLN A 97 15.48 1.84 1.84
N CYS A 98 15.66 2.18 3.11
CA CYS A 98 14.84 3.17 3.79
C CYS A 98 15.56 4.52 3.86
N GLU A 99 14.79 5.60 3.85
CA GLU A 99 15.27 6.96 4.03
C GLU A 99 14.69 7.59 5.30
N LEU A 100 15.19 8.77 5.66
CA LEU A 100 14.68 9.54 6.79
C LEU A 100 13.78 10.66 6.29
N TYR A 101 12.47 10.48 6.43
CA TYR A 101 11.51 11.54 6.19
C TYR A 101 11.72 12.67 7.18
N ARG A 102 11.96 13.88 6.65
CA ARG A 102 12.31 15.10 7.38
C ARG A 102 13.45 14.91 8.40
N GLY A 103 14.32 13.91 8.18
CA GLY A 103 15.48 13.63 9.02
C GLY A 103 15.19 12.96 10.38
N PHE A 104 13.94 12.60 10.69
CA PHE A 104 13.59 12.02 11.99
C PHE A 104 12.65 10.81 11.96
N ALA A 105 11.98 10.51 10.85
CA ALA A 105 11.08 9.35 10.73
C ALA A 105 11.59 8.38 9.68
N LEU A 106 11.62 7.09 10.00
CA LEU A 106 12.01 6.04 9.06
C LEU A 106 10.94 5.88 7.98
N TYR A 107 11.34 5.85 6.71
CA TYR A 107 10.46 5.74 5.56
C TYR A 107 10.98 4.71 4.57
N CYS A 108 10.25 3.61 4.39
CA CYS A 108 10.70 2.49 3.55
C CYS A 108 9.83 2.27 2.29
N TYR A 109 8.73 3.01 2.12
CA TYR A 109 7.81 2.80 0.99
C TYR A 109 8.48 3.18 -0.35
N SER A 110 8.59 2.21 -1.25
CA SER A 110 9.18 2.40 -2.57
C SER A 110 8.65 1.38 -3.57
N LYS A 111 8.76 1.69 -4.86
CA LYS A 111 8.45 0.74 -5.94
C LYS A 111 9.20 -0.58 -5.78
N GLU A 112 10.50 -0.51 -5.51
CA GLU A 112 11.32 -1.72 -5.33
C GLU A 112 10.88 -2.54 -4.11
N LEU A 113 10.51 -1.91 -2.99
CA LEU A 113 9.92 -2.65 -1.86
C LEU A 113 8.65 -3.39 -2.27
N ILE A 114 7.72 -2.74 -2.98
CA ILE A 114 6.46 -3.34 -3.42
C ILE A 114 6.72 -4.53 -4.37
N LYS A 115 7.67 -4.36 -5.30
CA LYS A 115 8.10 -5.44 -6.21
C LYS A 115 8.65 -6.64 -5.47
N LYS A 116 9.52 -6.40 -4.47
CA LYS A 116 10.10 -7.48 -3.67
C LYS A 116 9.08 -8.14 -2.76
N ALA A 117 8.13 -7.37 -2.21
CA ALA A 117 7.04 -7.87 -1.39
C ALA A 117 6.15 -8.86 -2.15
N ALA A 118 5.95 -8.66 -3.46
CA ALA A 118 5.19 -9.57 -4.34
C ALA A 118 5.77 -10.99 -4.44
N SER A 119 6.96 -11.24 -3.87
CA SER A 119 7.49 -12.59 -3.70
C SER A 119 6.68 -13.44 -2.69
N CYS A 120 5.94 -12.79 -1.79
CA CYS A 120 5.07 -13.39 -0.80
C CYS A 120 3.60 -12.96 -0.99
N PRO A 121 2.63 -13.72 -0.46
CA PRO A 121 1.31 -13.17 -0.16
C PRO A 121 1.44 -12.08 0.92
N TYR A 122 0.89 -10.89 0.67
CA TYR A 122 0.90 -9.81 1.66
C TYR A 122 -0.32 -8.91 1.50
N ASP A 123 -0.79 -8.38 2.62
CA ASP A 123 -1.78 -7.32 2.71
C ASP A 123 -1.12 -6.06 3.30
N TYR A 124 -0.28 -6.29 4.32
CA TYR A 124 0.52 -5.28 5.01
C TYR A 124 2.00 -5.68 4.99
N ILE A 125 2.87 -4.69 4.91
CA ILE A 125 4.33 -4.87 4.94
C ILE A 125 4.87 -4.23 6.21
N ALA A 126 5.77 -4.92 6.90
CA ALA A 126 6.54 -4.39 8.01
C ALA A 126 8.04 -4.49 7.69
N VAL A 127 8.71 -3.35 7.58
CA VAL A 127 10.17 -3.28 7.41
C VAL A 127 10.78 -2.99 8.77
N LEU A 128 11.70 -3.85 9.23
CA LEU A 128 12.32 -3.70 10.55
C LEU A 128 13.78 -3.33 10.41
N GLU A 129 14.15 -2.15 10.86
CA GLU A 129 15.51 -1.63 10.74
C GLU A 129 16.03 -1.16 12.09
N GLU A 130 17.33 -1.36 12.35
CA GLU A 130 17.93 -0.82 13.56
C GLU A 130 18.45 0.59 13.28
N GLN A 131 17.83 1.58 13.92
CA GLN A 131 18.21 2.99 13.83
C GLN A 131 18.48 3.57 15.22
N PRO A 132 19.12 4.75 15.36
CA PRO A 132 19.17 5.45 16.65
C PRO A 132 17.77 5.63 17.24
N ARG A 133 17.63 5.59 18.58
CA ARG A 133 16.32 5.68 19.26
C ARG A 133 15.59 7.01 19.02
N SER A 134 16.29 8.04 18.54
CA SER A 134 15.69 9.31 18.13
C SER A 134 14.95 9.23 16.79
N ILE A 135 15.24 8.23 15.96
CA ILE A 135 14.57 8.01 14.67
C ILE A 135 13.27 7.27 14.92
N ARG A 136 12.15 7.93 14.63
CA ARG A 136 10.78 7.43 14.82
C ARG A 136 10.45 6.32 13.82
N SER A 137 9.60 5.40 14.23
CA SER A 137 8.90 4.51 13.30
C SER A 137 7.83 5.31 12.53
N SER A 138 7.28 4.72 11.47
CA SER A 138 6.16 5.30 10.74
C SER A 138 5.28 4.26 10.06
N ALA A 139 4.10 4.67 9.64
CA ALA A 139 3.15 3.91 8.84
C ALA A 139 2.76 4.72 7.60
N PHE A 140 2.87 4.12 6.42
CA PHE A 140 2.56 4.78 5.15
C PHE A 140 2.11 3.80 4.07
N LYS A 141 0.93 4.03 3.47
CA LYS A 141 0.40 3.27 2.32
C LYS A 141 0.49 1.73 2.50
N GLY A 142 0.12 1.23 3.67
CA GLY A 142 0.16 -0.20 4.00
C GLY A 142 1.55 -0.73 4.38
N VAL A 143 2.56 0.14 4.51
CA VAL A 143 3.93 -0.20 4.93
C VAL A 143 4.23 0.42 6.29
N MET A 144 4.56 -0.42 7.26
CA MET A 144 5.08 -0.03 8.56
C MET A 144 6.62 -0.03 8.51
N SER A 145 7.24 1.10 8.80
CA SER A 145 8.69 1.28 8.90
C SER A 145 9.08 1.30 10.39
N LEU A 146 9.54 0.17 10.92
CA LEU A 146 9.71 -0.06 12.35
C LEU A 146 11.18 0.02 12.79
N ASN A 147 11.49 0.93 13.71
CA ASN A 147 12.80 0.97 14.36
C ASN A 147 12.92 -0.09 15.46
N LEU A 148 13.86 -1.02 15.34
CA LEU A 148 14.12 -2.10 16.30
C LEU A 148 14.55 -1.63 17.69
N LYS A 149 14.97 -0.36 17.86
CA LYS A 149 15.27 0.22 19.19
C LYS A 149 14.03 0.71 19.94
N HIS A 150 12.85 0.68 19.33
CA HIS A 150 11.59 1.02 19.97
C HIS A 150 10.95 -0.18 20.66
N PRO A 151 10.03 0.04 21.63
CA PRO A 151 9.25 -1.04 22.21
C PRO A 151 8.36 -1.71 21.16
N LEU A 152 8.05 -3.00 21.37
CA LEU A 152 7.21 -3.79 20.46
C LEU A 152 5.81 -3.22 20.26
N SER A 153 5.29 -2.46 21.23
CA SER A 153 4.03 -1.71 21.15
C SER A 153 3.96 -0.74 19.98
N VAL A 154 5.10 -0.32 19.44
CA VAL A 154 5.12 0.46 18.19
C VAL A 154 4.58 -0.35 17.01
N LEU A 155 4.76 -1.68 16.97
CA LEU A 155 4.10 -2.50 15.95
C LEU A 155 2.58 -2.34 16.02
N ALA A 156 1.99 -2.40 17.22
CA ALA A 156 0.55 -2.25 17.38
C ALA A 156 0.10 -0.85 16.93
N HIS A 157 0.80 0.18 17.39
CA HIS A 157 0.56 1.56 16.99
C HIS A 157 0.56 1.76 15.46
N GLU A 158 1.65 1.37 14.77
CA GLU A 158 1.74 1.53 13.31
C GLU A 158 0.77 0.60 12.56
N PHE A 159 0.43 -0.56 13.15
CA PHE A 159 -0.58 -1.45 12.57
C PHE A 159 -1.97 -0.81 12.60
N GLY A 160 -2.36 -0.15 13.70
CA GLY A 160 -3.63 0.59 13.76
C GLY A 160 -3.74 1.65 12.66
N HIS A 161 -2.65 2.33 12.33
CA HIS A 161 -2.60 3.27 11.20
C HIS A 161 -2.80 2.60 9.84
N VAL A 162 -2.13 1.47 9.56
CA VAL A 162 -2.24 0.84 8.23
C VAL A 162 -3.48 -0.03 8.05
N PHE A 163 -4.02 -0.57 9.15
CA PHE A 163 -5.09 -1.56 9.13
C PHE A 163 -6.48 -0.92 9.12
N ASP A 164 -6.69 0.08 9.99
CA ASP A 164 -8.01 0.71 10.19
C ASP A 164 -7.91 2.25 10.21
N ASN A 165 -6.81 2.78 9.65
CA ASN A 165 -6.59 4.21 9.45
C ASN A 165 -6.78 5.05 10.74
N PHE A 166 -6.39 4.50 11.87
CA PHE A 166 -6.46 5.21 13.15
C PHE A 166 -5.66 6.51 13.10
N ALA A 167 -6.21 7.54 13.72
CA ALA A 167 -5.53 8.79 14.00
C ALA A 167 -4.66 8.67 15.27
N GLU A 168 -3.73 9.59 15.43
CA GLU A 168 -2.96 9.72 16.67
C GLU A 168 -3.87 10.24 17.81
N GLU A 169 -3.81 9.64 18.99
CA GLU A 169 -4.62 10.05 20.14
C GLU A 169 -3.89 11.02 21.08
N TYR A 170 -2.65 11.37 20.77
CA TYR A 170 -1.96 12.47 21.44
C TYR A 170 -2.18 13.78 20.65
N PRO A 171 -2.47 14.90 21.34
CA PRO A 171 -2.55 16.20 20.69
C PRO A 171 -1.22 16.60 20.08
N ALA A 172 -1.26 17.04 18.83
CA ALA A 172 -0.12 17.64 18.15
C ALA A 172 -0.59 18.91 17.44
N GLU A 173 0.21 19.98 17.55
CA GLU A 173 -0.05 21.19 16.79
C GLU A 173 -0.02 20.85 15.29
N ASN A 174 -0.86 21.49 14.49
CA ASN A 174 -0.94 21.33 13.02
C ASN A 174 -1.21 19.92 12.46
N ALA A 175 -1.38 18.90 13.32
CA ALA A 175 -1.66 17.55 12.89
C ALA A 175 -3.06 17.44 12.27
N ARG A 176 -3.15 16.64 11.20
CA ARG A 176 -4.41 16.34 10.53
C ARG A 176 -4.87 14.96 11.01
N ILE A 177 -6.15 14.88 11.38
CA ILE A 177 -6.81 13.59 11.60
C ILE A 177 -7.00 12.99 10.20
N PRO A 178 -6.47 11.79 9.92
CA PRO A 178 -6.73 11.09 8.67
C PRO A 178 -8.23 11.02 8.42
N ARG A 179 -8.61 11.25 7.16
CA ARG A 179 -10.02 11.21 6.79
C ARG A 179 -10.55 9.80 7.01
N GLY A 180 -11.65 9.65 7.73
CA GLY A 180 -12.26 8.35 8.03
C GLY A 180 -11.76 7.72 9.34
N ALA A 181 -10.74 8.28 9.98
CA ALA A 181 -10.26 7.78 11.27
C ALA A 181 -11.38 7.84 12.32
N GLU A 182 -11.80 6.66 12.78
CA GLU A 182 -12.94 6.54 13.68
C GLU A 182 -12.57 6.68 15.17
N ASN A 183 -11.30 6.54 15.53
CA ASN A 183 -10.84 6.60 16.92
C ASN A 183 -10.73 8.03 17.50
N CYS A 184 -10.76 9.07 16.65
CA CYS A 184 -10.83 10.47 17.08
C CYS A 184 -12.16 11.11 16.64
N GLN A 185 -13.10 11.28 17.57
CA GLN A 185 -14.45 11.81 17.29
C GLN A 185 -14.67 13.21 17.86
N LYS A 186 -15.73 13.90 17.42
CA LYS A 186 -16.18 15.15 18.05
C LYS A 186 -17.31 14.86 19.03
N ASN A 187 -17.39 15.64 20.12
CA ASN A 187 -18.48 15.56 21.09
C ASN A 187 -18.69 14.14 21.66
N CYS A 188 -17.62 13.36 21.77
CA CYS A 188 -17.69 11.97 22.22
C CYS A 188 -18.62 11.06 21.36
N GLU A 189 -18.76 11.33 20.06
CA GLU A 189 -19.70 10.61 19.17
C GLU A 189 -19.20 9.22 18.73
N PHE A 190 -18.81 8.36 19.68
CA PHE A 190 -18.39 6.97 19.47
C PHE A 190 -19.59 6.03 19.27
N ASN A 191 -20.38 6.29 18.22
CA ASN A 191 -21.73 5.73 18.08
C ASN A 191 -21.81 4.46 17.21
N LYS A 192 -20.71 4.02 16.57
CA LYS A 192 -20.73 2.85 15.68
C LYS A 192 -21.12 1.57 16.43
N PHE A 193 -20.66 1.45 17.66
CA PHE A 193 -20.95 0.30 18.52
C PHE A 193 -21.86 0.68 19.69
N PRO A 194 -22.75 -0.24 20.11
CA PRO A 194 -23.55 -0.02 21.29
C PRO A 194 -22.67 -0.05 22.55
N GLY A 195 -22.74 0.98 23.37
CA GLY A 195 -22.00 1.04 24.62
C GLY A 195 -21.99 2.44 25.23
N GLU A 196 -21.63 2.52 26.51
CA GLU A 196 -21.17 3.77 27.10
C GLU A 196 -19.65 3.72 27.10
N PHE A 197 -19.06 4.69 26.40
CA PHE A 197 -17.63 4.85 26.23
C PHE A 197 -17.17 6.02 27.08
N ASP A 198 -15.97 5.91 27.67
CA ASP A 198 -15.37 7.05 28.32
C ASP A 198 -15.08 8.13 27.27
N CYS A 199 -14.94 9.38 27.72
CA CYS A 199 -14.65 10.48 26.81
C CYS A 199 -13.60 11.39 27.40
N HIS A 200 -12.49 11.47 26.69
CA HIS A 200 -11.36 12.29 27.08
C HIS A 200 -11.07 13.30 25.99
N GLN A 201 -11.17 14.58 26.35
CA GLN A 201 -10.82 15.67 25.47
C GLN A 201 -9.33 15.57 25.05
N GLY A 202 -9.05 15.93 23.80
CA GLY A 202 -7.73 15.93 23.21
C GLY A 202 -7.43 14.61 22.52
N CYS A 203 -7.67 14.57 21.22
CA CYS A 203 -7.11 13.58 20.30
C CYS A 203 -5.99 14.27 19.50
N THR A 204 -5.65 13.80 18.29
CA THR A 204 -4.74 14.51 17.35
C THR A 204 -4.95 16.04 17.37
N LYS A 205 -6.21 16.48 17.51
CA LYS A 205 -6.62 17.87 17.73
C LYS A 205 -7.32 18.03 19.09
N GLU A 206 -7.10 19.16 19.75
CA GLU A 206 -7.72 19.53 21.03
C GLU A 206 -9.26 19.63 20.98
N SER A 207 -9.83 19.84 19.80
CA SER A 207 -11.29 19.91 19.58
C SER A 207 -11.93 18.55 19.30
N TYR A 208 -11.15 17.48 19.37
CA TYR A 208 -11.59 16.10 19.21
C TYR A 208 -11.37 15.36 20.52
N ASP A 209 -12.15 14.30 20.68
CA ASP A 209 -12.17 13.43 21.82
C ASP A 209 -11.63 12.06 21.41
N ARG A 210 -11.05 11.37 22.37
CA ARG A 210 -10.70 9.94 22.29
C ARG A 210 -11.52 9.19 23.33
N GLU A 211 -11.77 7.92 23.08
CA GLU A 211 -12.56 7.09 23.99
C GLU A 211 -11.77 6.71 25.24
N PHE A 212 -10.47 6.44 25.09
CA PHE A 212 -9.67 5.87 26.17
C PHE A 212 -8.53 6.80 26.61
N GLU A 213 -8.26 6.85 27.91
CA GLU A 213 -7.24 7.78 28.41
C GLU A 213 -5.84 7.47 27.84
N LYS A 214 -5.51 6.18 27.66
CA LYS A 214 -4.18 5.72 27.28
C LYS A 214 -4.21 4.38 26.50
N GLY A 215 -4.41 4.45 25.19
CA GLY A 215 -4.25 3.33 24.25
C GLY A 215 -2.90 3.34 23.52
N PHE A 216 -2.66 2.32 22.70
CA PHE A 216 -1.48 2.27 21.80
C PHE A 216 -1.39 3.47 20.87
N MET A 217 -2.53 4.02 20.42
CA MET A 217 -2.57 5.20 19.55
C MET A 217 -2.20 6.51 20.27
N ARG A 218 -2.05 6.50 21.60
CA ARG A 218 -1.63 7.68 22.38
C ARG A 218 -0.24 7.54 22.99
N ASP A 219 0.04 6.38 23.58
CA ASP A 219 1.23 6.17 24.40
C ASP A 219 1.87 4.82 24.05
N LEU A 220 3.11 4.89 23.56
CA LEU A 220 3.90 3.70 23.22
C LEU A 220 4.25 2.84 24.45
N GLY A 221 4.05 3.33 25.67
CA GLY A 221 4.12 2.55 26.90
C GLY A 221 2.81 1.88 27.32
N ALA A 222 1.73 2.03 26.54
CA ALA A 222 0.48 1.30 26.74
C ALA A 222 0.65 -0.19 26.45
N THR A 223 -0.34 -0.98 26.86
CA THR A 223 -0.34 -2.44 26.69
C THR A 223 -1.55 -2.96 25.90
N ARG A 224 -2.43 -2.05 25.45
CA ARG A 224 -3.67 -2.37 24.71
C ARG A 224 -4.14 -1.13 23.92
N TYR A 225 -5.06 -1.35 23.00
CA TYR A 225 -5.86 -0.27 22.42
C TYR A 225 -6.98 0.16 23.38
N GLY A 226 -7.66 1.26 23.07
CA GLY A 226 -8.91 1.61 23.75
C GLY A 226 -10.01 0.58 23.45
N PRO A 227 -10.99 0.37 24.34
CA PRO A 227 -12.14 -0.49 24.07
C PRO A 227 -12.84 -0.21 22.72
N TYR A 228 -12.99 1.05 22.33
CA TYR A 228 -13.62 1.39 21.04
C TYR A 228 -12.74 0.95 19.85
N ASP A 229 -11.44 1.28 19.90
CA ASP A 229 -10.44 0.85 18.92
C ASP A 229 -10.38 -0.68 18.78
N GLU A 230 -10.45 -1.43 19.88
CA GLU A 230 -10.44 -2.89 19.84
C GLU A 230 -11.66 -3.45 19.07
N LEU A 231 -12.83 -2.80 19.18
CA LEU A 231 -14.04 -3.19 18.45
C LEU A 231 -13.94 -2.87 16.96
N LEU A 232 -13.37 -1.71 16.61
CA LEU A 232 -13.10 -1.34 15.22
C LEU A 232 -12.14 -2.34 14.55
N LEU A 233 -11.01 -2.63 15.21
CA LEU A 233 -10.04 -3.62 14.72
C LEU A 233 -10.65 -5.02 14.61
N GLU A 234 -11.56 -5.40 15.53
CA GLU A 234 -12.24 -6.69 15.47
C GLU A 234 -13.19 -6.78 14.27
N GLU A 235 -14.00 -5.75 14.03
CA GLU A 235 -14.88 -5.66 12.86
C GLU A 235 -14.07 -5.76 11.56
N GLU A 236 -13.03 -4.94 11.38
CA GLU A 236 -12.20 -4.95 10.18
C GLU A 236 -11.47 -6.30 9.99
N THR A 237 -11.04 -6.94 11.09
CA THR A 237 -10.48 -8.30 11.05
C THR A 237 -11.49 -9.32 10.54
N MET A 238 -12.76 -9.22 10.96
CA MET A 238 -13.82 -10.10 10.49
C MET A 238 -14.12 -9.87 9.01
N GLU A 239 -14.28 -8.62 8.59
CA GLU A 239 -14.60 -8.25 7.21
C GLU A 239 -13.54 -8.75 6.23
N GLN A 240 -12.26 -8.41 6.46
CA GLN A 240 -11.17 -8.84 5.57
C GLN A 240 -11.01 -10.36 5.52
N TYR A 241 -11.25 -11.06 6.64
CA TYR A 241 -11.18 -12.52 6.66
C TYR A 241 -12.32 -13.16 5.86
N GLU A 242 -13.56 -12.67 6.02
CA GLU A 242 -14.72 -13.20 5.31
C GLU A 242 -14.56 -13.06 3.79
N GLU A 243 -14.13 -11.88 3.32
CA GLU A 243 -13.84 -11.62 1.90
C GLU A 243 -12.81 -12.61 1.34
N LYS A 244 -11.71 -12.84 2.07
CA LYS A 244 -10.66 -13.78 1.67
C LYS A 244 -11.12 -15.23 1.69
N SER A 245 -11.97 -15.61 2.64
CA SER A 245 -12.46 -16.98 2.79
C SER A 245 -13.45 -17.37 1.68
N GLN A 246 -14.28 -16.43 1.20
CA GLN A 246 -15.24 -16.66 0.13
C GLN A 246 -14.56 -16.90 -1.22
N ASN A 247 -13.43 -16.23 -1.46
CA ASN A 247 -12.61 -16.38 -2.66
C ASN A 247 -11.93 -17.77 -2.80
N THR A 248 -12.00 -18.62 -1.76
CA THR A 248 -11.47 -20.00 -1.78
C THR A 248 -12.50 -21.09 -2.11
N ILE A 249 -13.79 -20.78 -2.20
CA ILE A 249 -14.87 -21.78 -2.34
C ILE A 249 -15.17 -22.08 -3.82
N THR A 250 -14.21 -22.66 -4.53
CA THR A 250 -14.49 -23.42 -5.77
C THR A 250 -13.80 -24.78 -5.74
N GLY A 251 -14.42 -25.74 -5.03
CA GLY A 251 -14.54 -27.13 -5.48
C GLY A 251 -13.29 -28.02 -5.64
N SER A 252 -12.13 -27.68 -5.06
CA SER A 252 -11.00 -28.61 -5.01
C SER A 252 -10.66 -28.99 -3.58
N ALA A 253 -10.65 -30.30 -3.31
CA ALA A 253 -10.28 -30.88 -2.03
C ALA A 253 -8.94 -30.31 -1.55
N ILE A 254 -8.83 -30.11 -0.24
CA ILE A 254 -7.68 -29.59 0.52
C ILE A 254 -6.39 -30.30 0.10
N ALA A 255 -5.78 -29.83 -0.98
CA ALA A 255 -4.35 -29.82 -1.15
C ALA A 255 -3.91 -28.49 -0.56
N GLU A 256 -2.86 -28.51 0.27
CA GLU A 256 -2.15 -27.31 0.66
C GLU A 256 -1.88 -26.51 -0.62
N ILE A 257 -2.62 -25.42 -0.82
CA ILE A 257 -2.36 -24.52 -1.94
C ILE A 257 -1.06 -23.82 -1.55
N GLU A 258 0.05 -24.38 -2.00
CA GLU A 258 1.30 -23.66 -2.07
C GLU A 258 1.03 -22.49 -3.03
N ILE A 259 0.68 -21.32 -2.48
CA ILE A 259 0.46 -20.11 -3.26
C ILE A 259 1.82 -19.71 -3.83
N ALA A 260 2.16 -20.27 -4.99
CA ALA A 260 3.37 -19.92 -5.70
C ALA A 260 3.14 -18.56 -6.36
N CYS A 261 3.51 -17.47 -5.68
CA CYS A 261 3.50 -16.12 -6.25
C CYS A 261 4.30 -16.05 -7.57
N SER A 262 5.27 -16.94 -7.77
CA SER A 262 6.02 -17.12 -9.02
C SER A 262 5.20 -17.55 -10.23
N GLN A 263 3.98 -18.05 -10.03
CA GLN A 263 3.04 -18.43 -11.10
C GLN A 263 1.95 -17.40 -11.32
N GLN A 264 1.96 -16.31 -10.54
CA GLN A 264 1.00 -15.22 -10.64
C GLN A 264 1.66 -14.01 -11.28
N GLU A 265 0.82 -13.13 -11.80
CA GLU A 265 1.21 -11.83 -12.30
C GLU A 265 0.32 -10.77 -11.68
N TYR A 266 0.83 -9.54 -11.60
CA TYR A 266 0.09 -8.37 -11.18
C TYR A 266 0.47 -7.17 -12.05
N ILE A 267 -0.44 -6.22 -12.15
CA ILE A 267 -0.18 -4.94 -12.79
C ILE A 267 0.23 -3.96 -11.70
N LEU A 268 1.40 -3.33 -11.86
CA LEU A 268 1.88 -2.21 -11.06
C LEU A 268 1.68 -0.92 -11.84
N ILE A 269 0.97 0.04 -11.26
CA ILE A 269 0.69 1.35 -11.83
C ILE A 269 1.32 2.40 -10.94
N GLU A 270 2.17 3.25 -11.50
CA GLU A 270 2.68 4.43 -10.82
C GLU A 270 2.00 5.68 -11.34
N GLY A 271 1.60 6.56 -10.42
CA GLY A 271 1.03 7.83 -10.80
C GLY A 271 1.40 8.95 -9.84
N ILE A 272 1.03 10.15 -10.25
CA ILE A 272 1.24 11.38 -9.54
C ILE A 272 -0.13 12.01 -9.30
N TYR A 273 -0.40 12.40 -8.06
CA TYR A 273 -1.60 13.15 -7.69
C TYR A 273 -1.23 14.60 -7.39
N GLU A 274 -1.78 15.53 -8.16
CA GLU A 274 -1.61 16.97 -7.95
C GLU A 274 -2.91 17.73 -8.22
N LYS A 275 -3.38 18.47 -7.20
CA LYS A 275 -4.55 19.37 -7.29
C LYS A 275 -5.79 18.68 -7.90
N ASN A 276 -6.13 17.50 -7.39
CA ASN A 276 -7.22 16.63 -7.86
C ASN A 276 -7.04 16.09 -9.28
N ASN A 277 -5.85 16.19 -9.88
CA ASN A 277 -5.54 15.53 -11.14
C ASN A 277 -4.61 14.34 -10.89
N ILE A 278 -4.80 13.29 -11.67
CA ILE A 278 -3.96 12.11 -11.69
C ILE A 278 -3.18 12.08 -12.99
N GLU A 279 -1.88 11.82 -12.91
CA GLU A 279 -1.04 11.54 -14.06
C GLU A 279 -0.43 10.14 -13.90
N ILE A 280 -0.73 9.23 -14.82
CA ILE A 280 -0.14 7.90 -14.84
C ILE A 280 1.23 7.95 -15.51
N THR A 281 2.26 7.58 -14.76
CA THR A 281 3.66 7.64 -15.20
C THR A 281 4.19 6.30 -15.70
N SER A 282 3.70 5.18 -15.16
CA SER A 282 4.11 3.85 -15.59
C SER A 282 3.02 2.80 -15.37
N LYS A 283 3.07 1.74 -16.18
CA LYS A 283 2.24 0.54 -16.08
C LYS A 283 3.10 -0.67 -16.43
N GLU A 284 3.25 -1.60 -15.48
CA GLU A 284 4.12 -2.75 -15.63
C GLU A 284 3.36 -4.03 -15.28
N LEU A 285 3.51 -5.06 -16.13
CA LEU A 285 3.07 -6.41 -15.80
C LEU A 285 4.26 -7.14 -15.18
N LEU A 286 4.12 -7.55 -13.92
CA LEU A 286 5.20 -8.13 -13.12
C LEU A 286 4.78 -9.49 -12.55
N PRO A 287 5.73 -10.44 -12.41
CA PRO A 287 5.46 -11.70 -11.72
C PRO A 287 5.31 -11.44 -10.21
N GLY A 288 4.46 -12.20 -9.54
CA GLY A 288 4.28 -12.12 -8.09
C GLY A 288 2.82 -12.03 -7.66
N CYS A 289 2.62 -12.04 -6.34
CA CYS A 289 1.31 -11.83 -5.73
C CYS A 289 1.00 -10.33 -5.65
N ALA A 290 -0.18 -9.93 -6.15
CA ALA A 290 -0.75 -8.61 -5.85
C ALA A 290 -1.20 -8.55 -4.37
N PRO A 291 -1.09 -7.39 -3.71
CA PRO A 291 -1.68 -7.23 -2.39
C PRO A 291 -3.20 -7.33 -2.46
N ARG A 292 -3.79 -7.91 -1.42
CA ARG A 292 -5.25 -8.07 -1.28
C ARG A 292 -5.75 -7.46 0.04
N GLY A 293 -5.00 -6.53 0.60
CA GLY A 293 -5.40 -5.82 1.80
C GLY A 293 -6.38 -4.73 1.40
N LYS A 294 -7.53 -4.67 2.09
CA LYS A 294 -8.38 -3.49 2.06
C LYS A 294 -7.58 -2.37 2.71
N ARG A 295 -7.45 -1.25 2.00
CA ARG A 295 -6.77 -0.07 2.52
C ARG A 295 -7.78 1.04 2.51
N ASP A 296 -8.03 1.64 3.67
CA ASP A 296 -8.77 2.89 3.68
C ASP A 296 -8.05 3.95 2.85
N GLY A 297 -8.83 4.82 2.22
CA GLY A 297 -8.33 5.78 1.26
C GLY A 297 -9.33 6.90 1.00
N SER A 298 -8.82 8.01 0.49
CA SER A 298 -9.65 9.12 -0.01
C SER A 298 -10.02 8.96 -1.49
N LEU A 299 -9.33 8.07 -2.20
CA LEU A 299 -9.62 7.66 -3.57
C LEU A 299 -9.89 6.17 -3.61
N TYR A 300 -10.74 5.78 -4.56
CA TYR A 300 -11.14 4.40 -4.81
C TYR A 300 -10.70 4.02 -6.22
N TYR A 301 -10.40 2.75 -6.44
CA TYR A 301 -10.25 2.24 -7.78
C TYR A 301 -11.11 0.99 -8.00
N THR A 302 -11.60 0.85 -9.23
CA THR A 302 -12.36 -0.31 -9.70
C THR A 302 -11.71 -0.85 -10.95
N VAL A 303 -11.41 -2.15 -10.96
CA VAL A 303 -10.87 -2.87 -12.11
C VAL A 303 -12.01 -3.55 -12.84
N LEU A 304 -12.14 -3.25 -14.13
CA LEU A 304 -13.22 -3.70 -15.00
C LEU A 304 -12.68 -4.58 -16.12
N ASN A 305 -13.50 -5.55 -16.54
CA ASN A 305 -13.25 -6.33 -17.75
C ASN A 305 -13.93 -5.72 -19.00
N GLU A 306 -13.78 -6.41 -20.13
CA GLU A 306 -14.38 -6.03 -21.44
C GLU A 306 -15.90 -5.88 -21.43
N ASN A 307 -16.58 -6.52 -20.47
CA ASN A 307 -18.04 -6.46 -20.31
C ASN A 307 -18.47 -5.45 -19.22
N GLN A 308 -17.55 -4.64 -18.68
CA GLN A 308 -17.80 -3.72 -17.56
C GLN A 308 -18.18 -4.46 -16.25
N GLU A 309 -17.78 -5.71 -16.10
CA GLU A 309 -17.93 -6.45 -14.84
C GLU A 309 -16.76 -6.11 -13.92
N VAL A 310 -17.07 -5.88 -12.64
CA VAL A 310 -16.10 -5.60 -11.59
C VAL A 310 -15.28 -6.84 -11.27
N LEU A 311 -13.97 -6.74 -11.48
CA LEU A 311 -13.00 -7.78 -11.14
C LEU A 311 -12.37 -7.55 -9.77
N ASP A 312 -12.12 -6.29 -9.43
CA ASP A 312 -11.47 -5.88 -8.18
C ASP A 312 -11.87 -4.45 -7.81
N THR A 313 -11.84 -4.14 -6.52
CA THR A 313 -12.11 -2.81 -5.96
C THR A 313 -11.23 -2.59 -4.75
N ASN A 314 -10.62 -1.41 -4.62
CA ASN A 314 -9.90 -1.04 -3.39
C ASN A 314 -9.84 0.48 -3.23
N SER A 315 -9.23 0.96 -2.16
CA SER A 315 -8.97 2.38 -1.93
C SER A 315 -7.52 2.66 -1.57
N PHE A 316 -7.13 3.93 -1.71
CA PHE A 316 -5.80 4.40 -1.35
C PHE A 316 -5.82 5.89 -1.00
N TYR A 317 -4.88 6.31 -0.15
CA TYR A 317 -4.55 7.73 0.04
C TYR A 317 -3.45 8.11 -0.97
N PRO A 318 -3.71 9.01 -1.93
CA PRO A 318 -2.62 9.53 -2.75
C PRO A 318 -1.68 10.41 -1.91
N GLU A 319 -2.21 11.16 -0.94
CA GLU A 319 -1.51 12.17 -0.15
C GLU A 319 -0.60 11.58 0.94
N GLN A 320 0.51 12.27 1.25
CA GLN A 320 1.33 11.98 2.43
C GLN A 320 0.72 12.56 3.69
N ILE A 321 0.28 11.69 4.60
CA ILE A 321 -0.10 12.08 5.96
C ILE A 321 0.99 11.61 6.92
N PHE A 322 2.13 12.30 6.94
CA PHE A 322 3.02 12.22 8.09
C PHE A 322 2.54 13.22 9.13
N ILE A 323 2.25 12.75 10.34
CA ILE A 323 2.03 13.64 11.48
C ILE A 323 3.40 14.16 11.91
N THR A 324 3.75 15.30 11.34
CA THR A 324 4.94 16.04 11.65
C THR A 324 4.54 17.01 12.73
N ASP A 325 4.97 16.80 13.96
CA ASP A 325 5.30 17.90 14.87
C ASP A 325 6.02 17.37 16.11
N PHE A 326 7.35 17.41 16.10
CA PHE A 326 8.18 17.51 17.31
C PHE A 326 9.46 18.28 16.96
N THR A 327 9.75 19.35 17.71
CA THR A 327 11.10 19.94 17.77
C THR A 327 11.75 19.62 19.11
N GLU A 328 13.08 19.48 19.12
CA GLU A 328 13.87 19.32 20.37
C GLU A 328 13.78 20.56 21.30
N SER A 329 13.19 21.67 20.84
CA SER A 329 12.91 22.88 21.64
C SER A 329 11.42 23.25 21.75
N GLY A 330 10.49 22.45 21.20
CA GLY A 330 9.04 22.67 21.34
C GLY A 330 8.42 23.85 20.59
N GLU A 331 9.10 24.49 19.63
CA GLU A 331 8.48 25.48 18.72
C GLU A 331 8.62 25.05 17.27
N ILE A 332 7.52 25.15 16.51
CA ILE A 332 7.44 24.82 15.08
C ILE A 332 7.02 26.08 14.34
N SER A 333 7.76 26.44 13.30
CA SER A 333 7.61 27.74 12.61
C SER A 333 7.22 27.61 11.14
N SER A 334 6.74 26.45 10.69
CA SER A 334 6.17 26.34 9.35
C SER A 334 5.04 25.31 9.31
N PRO A 335 3.88 25.64 8.71
CA PRO A 335 2.85 24.64 8.42
C PRO A 335 3.46 23.51 7.58
N PRO A 336 2.91 22.29 7.59
CA PRO A 336 3.33 21.25 6.67
C PRO A 336 3.34 21.86 5.27
N GLU A 337 4.51 21.88 4.61
CA GLU A 337 4.56 22.19 3.19
C GLU A 337 3.63 21.19 2.52
N GLU A 338 2.49 21.68 2.01
CA GLU A 338 1.64 20.91 1.12
C GLU A 338 2.52 20.62 -0.09
N ASN A 339 3.16 19.46 -0.07
CA ASN A 339 3.82 18.94 -1.26
C ASN A 339 2.68 18.72 -2.25
N THR A 340 2.54 19.62 -3.22
CA THR A 340 1.37 19.62 -4.10
C THR A 340 1.37 18.43 -5.07
N GLN A 341 2.42 17.63 -5.06
CA GLN A 341 2.66 16.54 -5.98
C GLN A 341 3.07 15.30 -5.20
N GLU A 342 2.23 14.27 -5.23
CA GLU A 342 2.42 13.05 -4.44
C GLU A 342 2.43 11.81 -5.34
N ASN A 343 3.47 11.00 -5.22
CA ASN A 343 3.59 9.75 -5.96
C ASN A 343 2.75 8.66 -5.29
N PHE A 344 2.06 7.84 -6.08
CA PHE A 344 1.33 6.67 -5.59
C PHE A 344 1.60 5.44 -6.46
N ILE A 345 1.40 4.27 -5.84
CA ILE A 345 1.50 2.98 -6.50
C ILE A 345 0.18 2.24 -6.26
N ILE A 346 -0.45 1.82 -7.34
CA ILE A 346 -1.57 0.88 -7.33
C ILE A 346 -1.06 -0.45 -7.85
N THR A 347 -1.57 -1.53 -7.26
CA THR A 347 -1.27 -2.90 -7.68
C THR A 347 -2.56 -3.69 -7.73
N THR A 348 -2.78 -4.42 -8.83
CA THR A 348 -3.96 -5.26 -9.02
C THR A 348 -3.54 -6.62 -9.57
N PRO A 349 -4.21 -7.73 -9.22
CA PRO A 349 -4.00 -9.01 -9.89
C PRO A 349 -4.09 -8.89 -11.42
N ALA A 350 -3.27 -9.67 -12.13
CA ALA A 350 -3.30 -9.77 -13.59
C ALA A 350 -3.79 -11.16 -14.01
N THR A 351 -5.10 -11.32 -14.10
CA THR A 351 -5.78 -12.54 -14.58
C THR A 351 -5.85 -12.62 -16.10
N GLY A 352 -5.57 -11.51 -16.79
CA GLY A 352 -5.69 -11.37 -18.25
C GLY A 352 -7.08 -10.93 -18.70
N GLN A 353 -8.02 -10.72 -17.78
CA GLN A 353 -9.37 -10.22 -18.04
C GLN A 353 -9.49 -8.71 -17.86
N GLU A 354 -8.51 -8.08 -17.20
CA GLU A 354 -8.54 -6.64 -16.91
C GLU A 354 -8.44 -5.83 -18.20
N GLU A 355 -9.34 -4.87 -18.37
CA GLU A 355 -9.33 -3.91 -19.49
C GLU A 355 -9.12 -2.48 -19.00
N THR A 356 -9.87 -2.06 -17.98
CA THR A 356 -9.87 -0.68 -17.49
C THR A 356 -9.71 -0.65 -15.98
N LEU A 357 -8.97 0.33 -15.46
CA LEU A 357 -9.02 0.74 -14.06
C LEU A 357 -9.59 2.15 -14.00
N GLU A 358 -10.70 2.31 -13.28
CA GLU A 358 -11.29 3.61 -12.98
C GLU A 358 -10.85 4.05 -11.60
N ILE A 359 -10.37 5.30 -11.47
CA ILE A 359 -10.13 5.94 -10.17
C ILE A 359 -11.26 6.92 -9.92
N SER A 360 -11.92 6.79 -8.77
CA SER A 360 -12.98 7.67 -8.33
C SER A 360 -12.66 8.37 -7.02
N ASP A 361 -13.29 9.53 -6.83
CA ASP A 361 -13.29 10.22 -5.55
C ASP A 361 -14.35 9.65 -4.58
N GLU A 362 -14.41 10.23 -3.40
CA GLU A 362 -15.38 9.88 -2.36
C GLU A 362 -16.87 10.07 -2.73
N THR A 363 -17.17 10.87 -3.75
CA THR A 363 -18.54 11.06 -4.24
C THR A 363 -18.94 9.97 -5.22
N GLY A 364 -18.00 9.12 -5.62
CA GLY A 364 -18.14 8.13 -6.68
C GLY A 364 -17.94 8.73 -8.07
N GLU A 365 -17.49 9.99 -8.19
CA GLU A 365 -17.16 10.58 -9.49
C GLU A 365 -15.83 9.99 -9.98
N VAL A 366 -15.83 9.43 -11.20
CA VAL A 366 -14.62 8.93 -11.85
C VAL A 366 -13.77 10.12 -12.29
N ILE A 367 -12.55 10.20 -11.77
CA ILE A 367 -11.60 11.28 -12.02
C ILE A 367 -10.47 10.86 -12.98
N GLU A 368 -10.24 9.56 -13.17
CA GLU A 368 -9.27 9.03 -14.13
C GLU A 368 -9.68 7.65 -14.63
N GLU A 369 -9.41 7.36 -15.90
CA GLU A 369 -9.66 6.07 -16.54
C GLU A 369 -8.38 5.55 -17.20
N ILE A 370 -7.91 4.39 -16.75
CA ILE A 370 -6.63 3.81 -17.15
C ILE A 370 -6.88 2.56 -17.97
N ASN A 371 -6.46 2.59 -19.25
CA ASN A 371 -6.40 1.38 -20.06
C ASN A 371 -5.30 0.45 -19.53
N LEU A 372 -5.65 -0.81 -19.23
CA LEU A 372 -4.76 -1.84 -18.70
C LEU A 372 -4.24 -2.81 -19.78
N GLN A 373 -4.76 -2.77 -21.00
CA GLN A 373 -4.33 -3.66 -22.09
C GLN A 373 -2.90 -3.36 -22.58
N ASP A 374 -2.40 -2.16 -22.37
CA ASP A 374 -1.04 -1.76 -22.70
C ASP A 374 -0.02 -2.03 -21.57
N ALA A 375 -0.46 -2.52 -20.40
CA ALA A 375 0.42 -2.91 -19.31
C ALA A 375 1.26 -4.13 -19.74
N GLY A 376 2.58 -3.94 -19.83
CA GLY A 376 3.54 -5.02 -20.10
C GLY A 376 3.52 -5.60 -21.53
N ALA A 377 2.98 -4.88 -22.51
CA ALA A 377 2.88 -5.34 -23.91
C ALA A 377 2.29 -6.76 -24.03
N ARG A 378 1.10 -6.97 -23.46
CA ARG A 378 0.31 -8.19 -23.66
C ARG A 378 0.21 -8.45 -25.18
N PRO A 379 0.77 -9.55 -25.72
CA PRO A 379 0.66 -9.83 -27.14
C PRO A 379 -0.83 -9.86 -27.50
N CYS A 380 -1.23 -9.07 -28.51
CA CYS A 380 -2.63 -8.84 -28.85
C CYS A 380 -3.44 -10.14 -28.72
N LYS A 381 -4.49 -10.13 -27.89
CA LYS A 381 -5.49 -11.20 -27.88
C LYS A 381 -6.01 -11.32 -29.33
N ILE A 382 -5.71 -12.43 -30.00
CA ILE A 382 -6.15 -12.71 -31.39
C ILE A 382 -7.57 -13.27 -31.35
#